data_AF-A0A2H1VRN3-F1
#
_entry.id   AF-A0A2H1VRN3-F1
#
_cell.length_a   1.000
_cell.length_b   1.000
_cell.length_c   1.000
_cell.angle_alpha   90.00
_cell.angle_beta   90.00
_cell.angle_gamma   90.00
#
_symmetry.space_group_name_H-M   'P 1'
#
loop_
_entity.id
_entity.type
_entity.pdbx_description
1 polymer ?
#
loop_
_entity_poly.entity_id
_entity_poly.type
_entity_poly.pdbx_seq_one_letter_code
_entity_poly.pdbx_strand_id
1 'polypeptide(L)'
;MASWITAALTWHPWRSALLGIGAVSSNLQTRVALWDAPTGKLRKRTLSRNQYCLDAMLFSKKTGELVLSLWNTFEDRGSSPPKPCSQLVVLSDPETMVDQWGEGRHGLDRVRTMVFSPDGTKLATATADEDLIIWNFLPEDKRKRKKSCKRFSAIPVFLDKTCSGVSLR
;
A
#
# COMPACT_ATOMS: atom_id res chain seq x y z
N MET A 1 29.55 3.42 4.90
CA MET A 1 28.35 2.81 5.51
C MET A 1 27.14 3.35 4.78
N ALA A 2 26.22 2.49 4.34
CA ALA A 2 24.97 2.96 3.75
C ALA A 2 24.14 3.66 4.83
N SER A 3 23.79 4.92 4.61
CA SER A 3 22.94 5.69 5.52
C SER A 3 21.48 5.32 5.29
N TRP A 4 20.73 5.14 6.37
CA TRP A 4 19.30 4.82 6.35
C TRP A 4 18.51 6.04 6.77
N ILE A 5 17.47 6.36 6.00
CA ILE A 5 16.52 7.43 6.30
C ILE A 5 15.17 6.77 6.57
N THR A 6 14.53 7.15 7.68
CA THR A 6 13.17 6.70 7.97
C THR A 6 12.21 7.36 6.99
N ALA A 7 11.53 6.56 6.18
CA ALA A 7 10.56 7.02 5.19
C ALA A 7 9.13 7.01 5.74
N ALA A 8 8.80 6.05 6.62
CA ALA A 8 7.47 5.95 7.19
C ALA A 8 7.48 5.30 8.58
N LEU A 9 6.51 5.71 9.41
CA LEU A 9 6.24 5.17 10.74
C LEU A 9 4.73 4.97 10.88
N THR A 10 4.31 3.81 11.40
CA THR A 10 2.89 3.52 11.58
C THR A 10 2.66 2.61 12.77
N TRP A 11 1.75 2.98 13.67
CA TRP A 11 1.38 2.13 14.80
C TRP A 11 0.42 1.05 14.37
N HIS A 12 0.61 -0.15 14.91
CA HIS A 12 -0.32 -1.24 14.70
C HIS A 12 -1.69 -0.91 15.32
N PRO A 13 -2.82 -1.10 14.61
CA PRO A 13 -4.14 -0.59 15.01
C PRO A 13 -4.67 -1.12 16.34
N TRP A 14 -4.39 -2.38 16.67
CA TRP A 14 -4.84 -3.02 17.92
C TRP A 14 -3.70 -3.53 18.83
N ARG A 15 -2.43 -3.37 18.41
CA ARG A 15 -1.26 -3.68 19.24
C ARG A 15 -0.60 -2.36 19.60
N SER A 16 -1.02 -1.77 20.71
CA SER A 16 -0.61 -0.43 21.15
C SER A 16 0.89 -0.21 21.29
N ALA A 17 1.67 -1.29 21.37
CA ALA A 17 3.11 -1.28 21.57
C ALA A 17 3.91 -1.77 20.35
N LEU A 18 3.26 -2.03 19.21
CA LEU A 18 3.93 -2.49 17.99
C LEU A 18 4.00 -1.36 16.95
N LEU A 19 5.21 -0.96 16.60
CA LEU A 19 5.50 0.08 15.62
C LEU A 19 6.05 -0.53 14.33
N GLY A 20 5.43 -0.20 13.21
CA GLY A 20 5.97 -0.42 11.88
C GLY A 20 6.91 0.72 11.49
N ILE A 21 8.10 0.36 11.02
CA ILE A 21 9.16 1.28 10.60
C ILE A 21 9.57 0.93 9.17
N GLY A 22 9.47 1.89 8.28
CA GLY A 22 9.94 1.81 6.91
C GLY A 22 11.13 2.73 6.73
N ALA A 23 12.26 2.19 6.28
CA ALA A 23 13.48 2.93 6.05
C ALA A 23 14.02 2.69 4.64
N VAL A 24 14.57 3.72 4.03
CA VAL A 24 15.20 3.68 2.71
C VAL A 24 16.66 4.05 2.86
N SER A 25 17.53 3.27 2.22
CA SER A 25 18.96 3.51 2.21
C SER A 25 19.37 4.37 1.01
N SER A 26 20.53 5.03 1.09
CA SER A 26 21.11 5.82 -0.01
C SER A 26 21.30 5.02 -1.33
N ASN A 27 21.37 3.70 -1.24
CA ASN A 27 21.43 2.77 -2.37
C ASN A 27 20.05 2.25 -2.82
N LEU A 28 18.97 2.94 -2.46
CA LEU A 28 17.58 2.63 -2.85
C LEU A 28 17.12 1.23 -2.40
N GLN A 29 17.64 0.77 -1.26
CA GLN A 29 17.14 -0.42 -0.59
C GLN A 29 16.09 -0.04 0.44
N THR A 30 14.95 -0.72 0.39
CA THR A 30 13.92 -0.61 1.42
C THR A 30 14.13 -1.63 2.51
N ARG A 31 14.01 -1.19 3.76
CA ARG A 31 13.96 -2.05 4.95
C ARG A 31 12.67 -1.77 5.71
N VAL A 32 11.96 -2.84 6.02
CA VAL A 32 10.75 -2.78 6.84
C VAL A 32 11.06 -3.49 8.15
N ALA A 33 10.66 -2.88 9.26
CA ALA A 33 10.83 -3.45 10.58
C ALA A 33 9.54 -3.30 11.40
N LEU A 34 9.25 -4.30 12.22
CA LEU A 34 8.28 -4.23 13.29
C LEU A 34 9.02 -4.24 14.62
N TRP A 35 8.79 -3.20 15.41
CA TRP A 35 9.41 -3.01 16.71
C TRP A 35 8.36 -3.12 17.81
N ASP A 36 8.57 -4.03 18.75
CA ASP A 36 7.80 -4.15 19.97
C ASP A 36 8.46 -3.29 21.06
N ALA A 37 7.86 -2.15 21.39
CA ALA A 37 8.47 -1.12 22.22
C ALA A 37 8.73 -1.58 23.68
N PRO A 38 7.80 -2.30 24.36
CA PRO A 38 8.04 -2.76 25.73
C PRO A 38 9.12 -3.82 25.83
N THR A 39 9.18 -4.76 24.88
CA THR A 39 10.14 -5.88 24.94
C THR A 39 11.47 -5.59 24.24
N GLY A 40 11.54 -4.52 23.44
CA GLY A 40 12.68 -4.21 22.59
C GLY A 40 12.88 -5.18 21.43
N LYS A 41 11.95 -6.12 21.20
CA LYS A 41 12.07 -7.10 20.12
C LYS A 41 11.89 -6.42 18.76
N LEU A 42 12.87 -6.60 17.89
CA LEU A 42 12.88 -6.05 16.53
C LEU A 42 12.87 -7.18 15.51
N ARG A 43 11.86 -7.19 14.64
CA ARG A 43 11.82 -8.04 13.44
C ARG A 43 12.01 -7.15 12.23
N LYS A 44 12.93 -7.48 11.32
CA LYS A 44 13.24 -6.63 10.17
C LYS A 44 13.56 -7.45 8.93
N ARG A 45 13.10 -6.98 7.79
CA ARG A 45 13.44 -7.53 6.46
C ARG A 45 13.97 -6.42 5.57
N THR A 46 15.00 -6.73 4.81
CA THR A 46 15.49 -5.85 3.74
C THR A 46 14.95 -6.39 2.42
N LEU A 47 14.18 -5.57 1.70
CA LEU A 47 13.68 -5.88 0.37
C LEU A 47 14.78 -5.52 -0.63
N SER A 48 15.68 -6.47 -0.89
CA SER A 48 16.92 -6.25 -1.64
C SER A 48 16.90 -6.73 -3.09
N ARG A 49 15.88 -7.51 -3.50
CA ARG A 49 15.88 -8.17 -4.82
C ARG A 49 15.85 -7.17 -5.98
N ASN A 50 15.22 -6.02 -5.82
CA ASN A 50 15.13 -4.93 -6.79
C ASN A 50 15.29 -3.59 -6.04
N GLN A 51 15.84 -2.55 -6.68
CA GLN A 51 16.03 -1.21 -6.09
C GLN A 51 14.67 -0.51 -5.92
N TYR A 52 13.95 -0.91 -4.87
CA TYR A 52 12.66 -0.37 -4.52
C TYR A 52 12.81 0.71 -3.46
N CYS A 53 12.27 1.90 -3.75
CA CYS A 53 12.09 2.97 -2.78
C CYS A 53 10.71 2.84 -2.12
N LEU A 54 10.65 2.93 -0.79
CA LEU A 54 9.39 2.97 -0.05
C LEU A 54 8.82 4.40 -0.08
N ASP A 55 7.61 4.57 -0.59
CA ASP A 55 6.93 5.87 -0.62
C ASP A 55 5.90 6.04 0.49
N ALA A 56 5.08 5.01 0.72
CA ALA A 56 4.07 5.00 1.76
C ALA A 56 3.94 3.62 2.40
N MET A 57 3.57 3.62 3.68
CA MET A 57 3.36 2.43 4.49
C MET A 57 2.23 2.67 5.49
N LEU A 58 1.29 1.74 5.60
CA LEU A 58 0.19 1.82 6.56
C LEU A 58 -0.34 0.45 6.98
N PHE A 59 -0.84 0.35 8.20
CA PHE A 59 -1.59 -0.82 8.64
C PHE A 59 -3.07 -0.76 8.22
N SER A 60 -3.60 -1.89 7.79
CA SER A 60 -5.03 -2.13 7.72
C SER A 60 -5.63 -2.17 9.11
N LYS A 61 -6.54 -1.25 9.42
CA LYS A 61 -7.27 -1.24 10.70
C LYS A 61 -8.16 -2.46 10.90
N LYS A 62 -8.44 -3.21 9.83
CA LYS A 62 -9.38 -4.33 9.82
C LYS A 62 -8.71 -5.69 9.88
N THR A 63 -7.57 -5.86 9.20
CA THR A 63 -6.81 -7.12 9.17
C THR A 63 -5.53 -7.06 9.99
N GLY A 64 -5.01 -5.88 10.31
CA GLY A 64 -3.73 -5.71 11.00
C GLY A 64 -2.52 -5.96 10.08
N GLU A 65 -2.75 -6.20 8.80
CA GLU A 65 -1.70 -6.38 7.81
C GLU A 65 -1.10 -5.03 7.42
N LEU A 66 0.18 -5.05 7.07
CA LEU A 66 0.94 -3.89 6.66
C LEU A 66 0.96 -3.79 5.14
N VAL A 67 0.52 -2.65 4.60
CA VAL A 67 0.58 -2.35 3.18
C VAL A 67 1.73 -1.40 2.90
N LEU A 68 2.50 -1.71 1.86
CA LEU A 68 3.66 -0.97 1.39
C LEU A 68 3.45 -0.56 -0.05
N SER A 69 3.85 0.67 -0.39
CA SER A 69 4.03 1.10 -1.77
C SER A 69 5.52 1.23 -2.07
N LEU A 70 5.96 0.48 -3.07
CA LEU A 70 7.35 0.34 -3.46
C LEU A 70 7.51 0.81 -4.89
N TRP A 71 8.39 1.78 -5.11
CA TRP A 71 8.69 2.30 -6.43
C TRP A 71 9.96 1.70 -6.98
N ASN A 72 9.90 1.05 -8.14
CA ASN A 72 11.12 0.60 -8.81
C ASN A 72 11.84 1.81 -9.41
N THR A 73 13.01 2.14 -8.89
CA THR A 73 13.86 3.20 -9.46
C THR A 73 14.76 2.68 -10.56
N PHE A 74 14.90 1.36 -10.71
CA PHE A 74 15.74 0.75 -11.72
C PHE A 74 14.91 0.44 -12.96
N GLU A 75 15.10 1.25 -14.01
CA GLU A 75 14.66 0.95 -15.36
C GLU A 75 15.21 -0.41 -15.79
N ASP A 76 14.33 -1.36 -16.07
CA ASP A 76 14.73 -2.59 -16.73
C ASP A 76 15.19 -2.23 -18.15
N ARG A 77 16.51 -2.20 -18.36
CA ARG A 77 17.14 -1.86 -19.66
C ARG A 77 16.78 -2.84 -20.78
N GLY A 78 16.10 -3.95 -20.49
CA GLY A 78 15.69 -4.96 -21.46
C GLY A 78 14.29 -4.76 -22.04
N SER A 79 13.42 -3.97 -21.42
CA SER A 79 12.05 -3.71 -21.89
C SER A 79 11.95 -2.31 -22.48
N SER A 80 11.69 -2.21 -23.78
CA SER A 80 11.49 -0.93 -24.48
C SER A 80 9.99 -0.66 -24.73
N PRO A 81 9.44 0.47 -24.25
CA PRO A 81 10.04 1.45 -23.33
C PRO A 81 10.10 0.92 -21.87
N PRO A 82 11.10 1.35 -21.07
CA PRO A 82 11.16 1.03 -19.66
C PRO A 82 9.94 1.65 -18.98
N LYS A 83 9.00 0.81 -18.54
CA LYS A 83 7.81 1.30 -17.85
C LYS A 83 8.10 1.34 -16.37
N PRO A 84 8.00 2.51 -15.74
CA PRO A 84 8.26 2.61 -14.34
C PRO A 84 7.10 1.94 -13.58
N CYS A 85 7.41 1.19 -12.51
CA CYS A 85 6.45 0.26 -11.90
C CYS A 85 6.44 0.41 -10.39
N SER A 86 5.30 0.86 -9.87
CA SER A 86 4.94 0.69 -8.47
C SER A 86 4.56 -0.76 -8.20
N GLN A 87 4.96 -1.27 -7.03
CA GLN A 87 4.45 -2.50 -6.46
C GLN A 87 3.74 -2.19 -5.16
N LEU A 88 2.56 -2.77 -4.98
CA LEU A 88 1.88 -2.78 -3.69
C LEU A 88 2.12 -4.14 -3.05
N VAL A 89 2.62 -4.14 -1.82
CA VAL A 89 2.95 -5.35 -1.08
C VAL A 89 2.17 -5.37 0.21
N VAL A 90 1.54 -6.50 0.51
CA VAL A 90 0.82 -6.72 1.78
C VAL A 90 1.56 -7.77 2.58
N LEU A 91 1.92 -7.40 3.81
CA LEU A 91 2.69 -8.21 4.74
C LEU A 91 1.86 -8.48 5.99
N SER A 92 1.75 -9.74 6.40
CA SER A 92 1.21 -10.09 7.74
C SER A 92 2.29 -9.97 8.82
N ASP A 93 3.54 -10.23 8.44
CA ASP A 93 4.74 -9.96 9.22
C ASP A 93 5.89 -9.59 8.24
N PRO A 94 7.04 -9.07 8.71
CA PRO A 94 8.13 -8.67 7.81
C PRO A 94 8.58 -9.77 6.84
N GLU A 95 8.54 -11.03 7.25
CA GLU A 95 8.99 -12.19 6.45
C GLU A 95 7.87 -12.76 5.57
N THR A 96 6.62 -12.70 6.03
CA THR A 96 5.45 -13.30 5.40
C THR A 96 4.68 -12.28 4.58
N MET A 97 4.78 -12.44 3.28
CA MET A 97 4.03 -11.68 2.30
C MET A 97 2.76 -12.42 1.92
N VAL A 98 1.61 -11.77 2.09
CA VAL A 98 0.28 -12.39 1.93
C VAL A 98 -0.40 -11.98 0.63
N ASP A 99 -0.06 -10.82 0.07
CA ASP A 99 -0.57 -10.37 -1.21
C ASP A 99 0.42 -9.42 -1.91
N GLN A 100 0.32 -9.36 -3.24
CA GLN A 100 1.12 -8.47 -4.08
C GLN A 100 0.36 -7.99 -5.29
N TRP A 101 0.61 -6.73 -5.64
CA TRP A 101 0.34 -6.20 -6.96
C TRP A 101 1.63 -5.68 -7.60
N GLY A 102 1.80 -5.94 -8.91
CA GLY A 102 2.92 -5.40 -9.72
C GLY A 102 3.99 -6.41 -10.13
N GLU A 103 3.88 -7.69 -9.77
CA GLU A 103 4.72 -8.74 -10.36
C GLU A 103 4.22 -9.07 -11.77
N GLY A 104 5.03 -8.80 -12.81
CA GLY A 104 4.67 -9.02 -14.22
C GLY A 104 3.59 -8.07 -14.77
N ARG A 105 3.17 -7.06 -13.99
CA ARG A 105 2.21 -6.02 -14.41
C ARG A 105 2.93 -4.69 -14.50
N HIS A 106 2.89 -4.07 -15.68
CA HIS A 106 3.53 -2.78 -15.94
C HIS A 106 2.50 -1.67 -16.13
N GLY A 107 2.87 -0.43 -15.79
CA GLY A 107 2.07 0.75 -16.12
C GLY A 107 1.35 1.42 -14.95
N LEU A 108 1.65 1.06 -13.70
CA LEU A 108 1.28 1.88 -12.55
C LEU A 108 2.46 2.75 -12.15
N ASP A 109 2.28 4.05 -12.29
CA ASP A 109 3.24 5.06 -11.91
C ASP A 109 3.37 5.17 -10.37
N ARG A 110 4.31 6.01 -9.89
CA ARG A 110 4.78 6.07 -8.51
C ARG A 110 3.66 6.39 -7.55
N VAL A 111 3.25 5.41 -6.74
CA VAL A 111 2.25 5.61 -5.69
C VAL A 111 2.85 6.47 -4.59
N ARG A 112 2.32 7.70 -4.43
CA ARG A 112 2.82 8.68 -3.45
C ARG A 112 2.18 8.52 -2.08
N THR A 113 0.92 8.10 -2.06
CA THR A 113 0.15 8.00 -0.82
C THR A 113 -0.95 6.96 -0.96
N MET A 114 -1.40 6.47 0.20
CA MET A 114 -2.42 5.45 0.31
C MET A 114 -3.31 5.73 1.52
N VAL A 115 -4.60 5.42 1.41
CA VAL A 115 -5.55 5.54 2.52
C VAL A 115 -6.60 4.42 2.45
N PHE A 116 -6.88 3.80 3.60
CA PHE A 116 -7.97 2.84 3.71
C PHE A 116 -9.32 3.55 3.79
N SER A 117 -10.34 2.94 3.19
CA SER A 117 -11.73 3.30 3.48
C SER A 117 -12.03 3.13 4.98
N PRO A 118 -12.97 3.89 5.56
CA PRO A 118 -13.29 3.81 6.99
C PRO A 118 -13.69 2.39 7.46
N ASP A 119 -14.28 1.59 6.57
CA ASP A 119 -14.68 0.20 6.83
C ASP A 119 -13.57 -0.83 6.56
N GLY A 120 -12.38 -0.38 6.11
CA GLY A 120 -11.19 -1.16 5.82
C GLY A 120 -11.36 -2.18 4.68
N THR A 121 -12.39 -2.08 3.85
CA THR A 121 -12.61 -3.02 2.72
C THR A 121 -11.95 -2.58 1.43
N LYS A 122 -11.66 -1.28 1.29
CA LYS A 122 -11.07 -0.69 0.10
C LYS A 122 -9.82 0.09 0.47
N LEU A 123 -8.85 0.09 -0.43
CA LEU A 123 -7.65 0.93 -0.34
C LEU A 123 -7.71 1.93 -1.49
N ALA A 124 -7.48 3.21 -1.22
CA ALA A 124 -7.29 4.23 -2.25
C ALA A 124 -5.80 4.55 -2.34
N THR A 125 -5.28 4.68 -3.56
CA THR A 125 -3.89 5.07 -3.82
C THR A 125 -3.84 6.21 -4.83
N ALA A 126 -2.95 7.18 -4.61
CA ALA A 126 -2.70 8.26 -5.57
C ALA A 126 -1.29 8.14 -6.14
N THR A 127 -1.15 8.26 -7.46
CA THR A 127 0.12 8.18 -8.18
C THR A 127 0.70 9.56 -8.49
N ALA A 128 1.91 9.64 -9.07
CA ALA A 128 2.48 10.89 -9.53
C ALA A 128 1.87 11.35 -10.86
N ASP A 129 1.40 10.42 -11.70
CA ASP A 129 0.64 10.64 -12.94
C ASP A 129 -0.84 11.03 -12.72
N GLU A 130 -1.17 11.59 -11.56
CA GLU A 130 -2.51 12.10 -11.21
C GLU A 130 -3.61 11.03 -11.17
N ASP A 131 -3.26 9.73 -11.15
CA ASP A 131 -4.25 8.67 -11.04
C ASP A 131 -4.64 8.41 -9.59
N LEU A 132 -5.95 8.33 -9.35
CA LEU A 132 -6.55 7.82 -8.13
C LEU A 132 -7.14 6.43 -8.38
N ILE A 133 -6.62 5.42 -7.70
CA ILE A 133 -7.04 4.02 -7.89
C ILE A 133 -7.67 3.49 -6.61
N ILE A 134 -8.85 2.88 -6.74
CA ILE A 134 -9.56 2.21 -5.66
C ILE A 134 -9.41 0.69 -5.81
N TRP A 135 -8.79 0.07 -4.82
CA TRP A 135 -8.54 -1.35 -4.72
C TRP A 135 -9.56 -1.99 -3.79
N ASN A 136 -10.13 -3.13 -4.19
CA ASN A 136 -10.85 -3.99 -3.25
C ASN A 136 -9.81 -4.76 -2.43
N PHE A 137 -9.52 -4.26 -1.23
CA PHE A 137 -8.55 -4.86 -0.33
C PHE A 137 -9.08 -6.14 0.32
N LEU A 138 -10.39 -6.19 0.58
CA LEU A 138 -11.09 -7.39 1.02
C LEU A 138 -12.13 -7.82 -0.02
N PRO A 139 -12.41 -9.12 -0.13
CA PRO A 139 -13.48 -9.60 -0.98
C PRO A 139 -14.82 -8.98 -0.54
N GLU A 140 -15.61 -8.54 -1.51
CA GLU A 140 -16.92 -7.96 -1.22
C GLU A 140 -17.85 -9.01 -0.60
N ASP A 141 -18.35 -8.71 0.60
CA ASP A 141 -19.38 -9.52 1.24
C ASP A 141 -20.74 -9.24 0.57
N LYS A 142 -21.05 -10.03 -0.46
CA LYS A 142 -22.29 -9.95 -1.24
C LYS A 142 -23.56 -10.03 -0.37
N ARG A 143 -23.47 -10.47 0.89
CA ARG A 143 -24.60 -10.58 1.83
C ARG A 143 -25.03 -9.25 2.47
N LYS A 144 -24.20 -8.22 2.45
CA LYS A 144 -24.48 -6.93 3.14
C LYS A 144 -25.28 -5.90 2.32
N ARG A 145 -25.69 -6.21 1.08
CA ARG A 145 -26.52 -5.30 0.24
C ARG A 145 -27.94 -5.03 0.75
N LYS A 146 -28.36 -5.61 1.88
CA LYS A 146 -29.69 -5.39 2.48
C LYS A 146 -29.63 -4.80 3.89
N LYS A 147 -29.11 -3.59 4.07
CA LYS A 147 -29.58 -2.71 5.16
C LYS A 147 -29.62 -1.26 4.67
N SER A 148 -30.84 -0.78 4.50
CA SER A 148 -31.18 0.63 4.33
C SER A 148 -30.58 1.43 5.49
N CYS A 149 -29.52 2.19 5.23
CA CYS A 149 -29.10 3.25 6.12
C CYS A 149 -29.72 4.55 5.60
N LYS A 150 -30.76 5.02 6.31
CA LYS A 150 -31.42 6.29 6.05
C LYS A 150 -30.43 7.44 6.30
N ARG A 151 -29.96 8.01 5.20
CA ARG A 151 -29.70 9.43 4.88
C ARG A 151 -29.48 10.42 6.04
N PHE A 152 -28.32 11.08 6.01
CA PHE A 152 -28.26 12.54 5.87
C PHE A 152 -27.67 12.84 4.48
N SER A 153 -28.37 13.63 3.67
CA SER A 153 -27.98 14.10 2.31
C SER A 153 -26.84 15.12 2.39
N ALA A 154 -25.97 15.31 1.38
CA ALA A 154 -26.24 15.64 -0.03
C ALA A 154 -25.78 14.57 -1.05
N ILE A 155 -26.40 14.61 -2.23
CA ILE A 155 -26.34 13.62 -3.33
C ILE A 155 -25.88 14.37 -4.61
N PRO A 156 -25.14 13.76 -5.56
CA PRO A 156 -25.82 13.22 -6.75
C PRO A 156 -25.67 11.70 -6.91
N VAL A 157 -26.78 11.08 -7.32
CA VAL A 157 -27.04 9.65 -7.50
C VAL A 157 -27.47 9.51 -8.97
N PHE A 158 -26.99 8.44 -9.62
CA PHE A 158 -27.06 8.07 -11.05
C PHE A 158 -25.99 8.72 -11.94
N LEU A 159 -25.21 7.99 -12.75
CA LEU A 159 -25.61 6.82 -13.55
C LEU A 159 -24.69 5.60 -13.47
N ASP A 160 -25.37 4.48 -13.37
CA ASP A 160 -25.00 3.11 -13.73
C ASP A 160 -24.56 3.01 -15.21
N LYS A 161 -23.35 2.50 -15.47
CA LYS A 161 -23.02 1.48 -16.50
C LYS A 161 -21.50 1.37 -16.70
N THR A 162 -21.07 0.11 -16.82
CA THR A 162 -19.77 -0.39 -17.30
C THR A 162 -18.60 -0.41 -16.31
N CYS A 163 -18.02 -1.62 -16.20
CA CYS A 163 -16.72 -1.89 -15.65
C CYS A 163 -15.66 -1.06 -16.39
N SER A 164 -15.24 0.06 -15.82
CA SER A 164 -13.97 0.71 -16.13
C SER A 164 -13.59 1.60 -14.95
N GLY A 165 -12.35 1.48 -14.48
CA GLY A 165 -11.81 2.36 -13.46
C GLY A 165 -11.93 3.82 -13.89
N VAL A 166 -12.31 4.68 -12.96
CA VAL A 166 -12.43 6.12 -13.20
C VAL A 166 -11.16 6.77 -12.67
N SER A 167 -10.37 7.36 -13.57
CA SER A 167 -9.34 8.36 -13.23
C SER A 167 -10.04 9.72 -13.16
N LEU A 168 -9.84 10.43 -12.05
CA LEU A 168 -10.28 11.82 -11.88
C LEU A 168 -9.02 12.68 -11.99
N ARG A 169 -8.89 13.39 -13.11
CA ARG A 169 -7.96 14.53 -13.28
C ARG A 169 -8.66 15.82 -12.89
#